data_AF-A0A7V1BE46-F1
#
_entry.id   AF-A0A7V1BE46-F1
#
_cell.length_a   1.000
_cell.length_b   1.000
_cell.length_c   1.000
_cell.angle_alpha   90.00
_cell.angle_beta   90.00
_cell.angle_gamma   90.00
#
_symmetry.space_group_name_H-M   'P 1'
#
loop_
_entity.id
_entity.type
_entity.pdbx_description
1 polymer ?
#
loop_
_entity_poly.entity_id
_entity_poly.type
_entity_poly.pdbx_seq_one_letter_code
_entity_poly.pdbx_strand_id
1 'polypeptide(L)'
;MEASHSRAAAQIKPRTTSIRWSETDVAKLIELWSTDLSNAEIAKILKREESAVAVKASRINLPRRKQMKSANSKARVRPCLRCTTPFYSAGPGNRFCDPCKDSSDWKNGNDHFSTAGGY
;
A
#
# COMPACT_ATOMS: atom_id res chain seq x y z
N MET A 1 -34.98 -18.58 -5.86
CA MET A 1 -33.52 -18.82 -5.85
C MET A 1 -32.87 -17.62 -5.21
N GLU A 2 -32.88 -17.56 -3.88
CA GLU A 2 -32.24 -16.49 -3.11
C GLU A 2 -30.86 -16.97 -2.66
N ALA A 3 -29.81 -16.42 -3.26
CA ALA A 3 -28.43 -16.73 -2.91
C ALA A 3 -28.06 -15.95 -1.65
N SER A 4 -28.17 -16.61 -0.50
CA SER A 4 -27.65 -16.14 0.78
C SER A 4 -26.12 -16.05 0.72
N HIS A 5 -25.59 -14.87 0.40
CA HIS A 5 -24.17 -14.58 0.57
C HIS A 5 -23.87 -14.39 2.07
N SER A 6 -23.54 -15.49 2.73
CA SER A 6 -23.00 -15.51 4.09
C SER A 6 -21.67 -14.75 4.11
N ARG A 7 -21.68 -13.48 4.55
CA ARG A 7 -20.44 -12.74 4.85
C ARG A 7 -19.78 -13.42 6.05
N ALA A 8 -18.69 -14.13 5.80
CA ALA A 8 -17.80 -14.62 6.84
C ALA A 8 -17.33 -13.43 7.69
N ALA A 9 -17.71 -13.41 8.96
CA ALA A 9 -17.27 -12.41 9.92
C ALA A 9 -15.77 -12.59 10.16
N ALA A 10 -14.97 -11.65 9.65
CA ALA A 10 -13.55 -11.56 9.95
C ALA A 10 -13.38 -11.38 11.47
N GLN A 11 -12.73 -12.33 12.12
CA GLN A 11 -12.43 -12.28 13.56
C GLN A 11 -11.54 -11.08 13.88
N ILE A 12 -12.10 -10.14 14.64
CA ILE A 12 -11.38 -9.00 15.21
C ILE A 12 -10.60 -9.55 16.41
N LYS A 13 -9.27 -9.72 16.28
CA LYS A 13 -8.42 -10.11 17.41
C LYS A 13 -8.55 -9.07 18.53
N PRO A 14 -8.73 -9.48 19.79
CA PRO A 14 -8.92 -8.54 20.89
C PRO A 14 -7.71 -7.62 21.01
N ARG A 15 -7.96 -6.31 21.07
CA ARG A 15 -6.93 -5.29 21.25
C ARG A 15 -6.39 -5.41 22.67
N THR A 16 -5.17 -5.95 22.83
CA THR A 16 -4.50 -6.05 24.12
C THR A 16 -4.51 -4.69 24.80
N THR A 17 -5.00 -4.68 26.05
CA THR A 17 -5.20 -3.49 26.85
C THR A 17 -3.88 -2.72 26.96
N SER A 18 -3.97 -1.41 26.75
CA SER A 18 -2.85 -0.49 26.61
C SER A 18 -1.92 -0.56 27.83
N ILE A 19 -0.82 -1.29 27.71
CA ILE A 19 0.33 -1.13 28.60
C ILE A 19 0.71 0.36 28.53
N ARG A 20 0.66 1.05 29.67
CA ARG A 20 1.10 2.44 29.80
C ARG A 20 2.55 2.53 29.28
N TRP A 21 2.83 3.53 28.44
CA TRP A 21 4.18 3.80 27.98
C TRP A 21 5.04 4.21 29.18
N SER A 22 6.05 3.42 29.52
CA SER A 22 7.02 3.80 30.53
C SER A 22 7.95 4.88 29.98
N GLU A 23 8.56 5.66 30.87
CA GLU A 23 9.54 6.69 30.47
C GLU A 23 10.74 6.08 29.72
N THR A 24 11.18 4.88 30.12
CA THR A 24 12.26 4.15 29.45
C THR A 24 11.87 3.72 28.04
N ASP A 25 10.61 3.35 27.81
CA ASP A 25 10.10 3.03 26.47
C ASP A 25 10.03 4.27 25.57
N VAL A 26 9.70 5.43 26.15
CA VAL A 26 9.66 6.70 25.40
C VAL A 26 11.08 7.13 25.03
N ALA A 27 12.03 7.03 25.95
CA ALA A 27 13.44 7.32 25.67
C ALA A 27 13.97 6.42 24.54
N LYS A 28 13.78 5.09 24.65
CA LYS A 28 14.17 4.13 23.61
C LYS A 28 13.49 4.43 22.28
N LEU A 29 12.21 4.82 22.29
CA LEU A 29 11.50 5.19 21.07
C LEU A 29 12.17 6.38 20.37
N ILE A 30 12.57 7.42 21.12
CA ILE A 30 13.23 8.61 20.56
C ILE A 30 14.61 8.25 19.98
N GLU A 31 15.39 7.44 20.71
CA GLU A 31 16.70 6.97 20.24
C GLU A 31 16.57 6.17 18.93
N LEU A 32 15.68 5.16 18.92
CA LEU A 32 15.41 4.35 17.73
C LEU A 32 14.80 5.19 16.60
N TRP A 33 14.06 6.26 16.91
CA TRP A 33 13.46 7.12 15.88
C TRP A 33 14.50 7.86 15.04
N SER A 34 15.66 8.16 15.63
CA SER A 34 16.79 8.82 14.97
C SER A 34 17.55 7.90 14.00
N THR A 35 17.28 6.59 14.05
CA THR A 35 17.88 5.59 13.14
C THR A 35 17.00 5.35 11.91
N ASP A 36 17.56 4.84 10.81
CA ASP A 36 16.82 4.51 9.58
C ASP A 36 16.00 3.20 9.66
N LEU A 37 15.62 2.78 10.87
CA LEU A 37 14.76 1.61 11.06
C LEU A 37 13.35 1.89 10.54
N SER A 38 12.57 0.85 10.23
CA SER A 38 11.13 1.00 9.94
C SER A 38 10.31 0.97 11.23
N ASN A 39 9.05 1.43 11.20
CA ASN A 39 8.16 1.34 12.38
C ASN A 39 7.98 -0.12 12.84
N ALA A 40 7.94 -1.07 11.89
CA ALA A 40 7.85 -2.49 12.19
C ALA A 40 9.09 -3.01 12.94
N GLU A 41 10.29 -2.56 12.57
CA GLU A 41 11.52 -2.92 13.28
C GLU A 41 11.56 -2.31 14.69
N ILE A 42 11.21 -1.02 14.83
CA ILE A 42 11.09 -0.38 16.16
C ILE A 42 10.07 -1.12 17.03
N ALA A 43 8.95 -1.54 16.44
CA ALA A 43 7.92 -2.29 17.14
C ALA A 43 8.42 -3.64 17.65
N LYS A 44 9.23 -4.37 16.86
CA LYS A 44 9.89 -5.61 17.29
C LYS A 44 10.83 -5.36 18.48
N ILE A 45 11.64 -4.30 18.42
CA ILE A 45 12.59 -3.96 19.48
C ILE A 45 11.87 -3.59 20.79
N LEU A 46 10.82 -2.77 20.70
CA LEU A 46 10.01 -2.35 21.84
C LEU A 46 8.99 -3.41 22.28
N LYS A 47 8.93 -4.57 21.59
CA LYS A 47 7.92 -5.63 21.78
C LYS A 47 6.49 -5.07 21.82
N ARG A 48 6.22 -4.09 20.95
CA ARG A 48 4.92 -3.42 20.82
C ARG A 48 4.38 -3.60 19.42
N GLU A 49 3.13 -3.20 19.23
CA GLU A 49 2.48 -3.22 17.93
C GLU A 49 2.90 -1.98 17.11
N GLU A 50 3.00 -2.13 15.78
CA GLU A 50 3.48 -1.07 14.89
C GLU A 50 2.60 0.19 14.97
N SER A 51 1.27 0.02 15.02
CA SER A 51 0.36 1.16 15.15
C SER A 51 0.54 1.89 16.48
N ALA A 52 0.84 1.17 17.57
CA ALA A 52 1.10 1.78 18.87
C ALA A 52 2.36 2.66 18.84
N VAL A 53 3.42 2.21 18.18
CA VAL A 53 4.65 2.99 17.96
C VAL A 53 4.36 4.26 17.16
N ALA A 54 3.65 4.13 16.02
CA ALA A 54 3.31 5.25 15.17
C ALA A 54 2.42 6.29 15.87
N VAL A 55 1.41 5.84 16.62
CA VAL A 55 0.52 6.72 17.41
C VAL A 55 1.31 7.41 18.52
N LYS A 56 2.17 6.68 19.26
CA LYS A 56 2.96 7.30 20.33
C LYS A 56 3.92 8.34 19.77
N ALA A 57 4.65 8.02 18.71
CA ALA A 57 5.56 8.95 18.05
C ALA A 57 4.85 10.23 17.60
N SER A 58 3.65 10.09 17.02
CA SER A 58 2.82 11.23 16.62
C SER A 58 2.40 12.07 17.83
N ARG A 59 2.02 11.44 18.95
CA ARG A 59 1.61 12.14 20.19
C ARG A 59 2.74 12.90 20.88
N ILE A 60 3.99 12.48 20.68
CA ILE A 60 5.17 13.19 21.20
C ILE A 60 5.83 14.07 20.13
N ASN A 61 5.12 14.36 19.02
CA ASN A 61 5.57 15.22 17.92
C ASN A 61 6.89 14.81 17.27
N LEU A 62 7.20 13.51 17.23
CA LEU A 62 8.34 13.04 16.45
C LEU A 62 8.10 13.26 14.94
N PRO A 63 9.16 13.57 14.17
CA PRO A 63 9.03 13.85 12.75
C PRO A 63 8.40 12.68 12.01
N ARG A 64 7.46 12.99 11.11
CA ARG A 64 6.72 11.98 10.36
C ARG A 64 7.67 11.21 9.47
N ARG A 65 7.85 9.93 9.76
CA ARG A 65 8.58 9.02 8.87
C ARG A 65 7.88 8.93 7.53
N LYS A 66 8.67 8.98 6.45
CA LYS A 66 8.17 8.78 5.09
C LYS A 66 7.72 7.33 5.02
N GLN A 67 6.41 7.10 5.12
CA GLN A 67 5.88 5.75 4.98
C GLN A 67 6.30 5.23 3.61
N MET A 68 7.04 4.13 3.60
CA MET A 68 7.28 3.40 2.36
C MET A 68 5.90 2.98 1.86
N LYS A 69 5.44 3.61 0.78
CA LYS A 69 4.18 3.23 0.14
C LYS A 69 4.34 1.77 -0.25
N SER A 70 3.48 0.91 0.30
CA SER A 70 3.42 -0.49 -0.14
C SER A 70 3.31 -0.50 -1.66
N ALA A 71 4.16 -1.29 -2.33
CA ALA A 71 4.09 -1.46 -3.77
C ALA A 71 2.65 -1.80 -4.15
N ASN A 72 2.11 -1.16 -5.19
CA ASN A 72 0.72 -1.37 -5.57
C ASN A 72 0.50 -2.86 -5.85
N SER A 73 -0.27 -3.55 -5.00
CA SER A 73 -0.54 -4.99 -5.14
C SER A 73 -1.23 -5.36 -6.45
N LYS A 74 -1.77 -4.36 -7.17
CA LYS A 74 -2.38 -4.51 -8.49
C LYS A 74 -1.38 -4.36 -9.64
N ALA A 75 -0.14 -3.98 -9.36
CA ALA A 75 0.90 -3.82 -10.37
C ALA A 75 1.33 -5.19 -10.91
N ARG A 76 1.29 -5.35 -12.23
CA ARG A 76 1.60 -6.61 -12.92
C ARG A 76 1.85 -6.38 -14.40
N VAL A 77 2.47 -7.35 -15.07
CA VAL A 77 2.57 -7.36 -16.54
C VAL A 77 1.19 -7.63 -17.13
N ARG A 78 0.77 -6.82 -18.10
CA ARG A 78 -0.52 -6.96 -18.81
C ARG A 78 -0.31 -6.65 -20.30
N PRO A 79 -1.15 -7.17 -21.20
CA PRO A 79 -1.16 -6.73 -22.59
C PRO A 79 -1.72 -5.30 -22.69
N CYS A 80 -1.11 -4.48 -23.55
CA CYS A 80 -1.63 -3.17 -23.96
C CYS A 80 -2.97 -3.31 -24.67
N LEU A 81 -3.95 -2.45 -24.36
CA LEU A 81 -5.27 -2.49 -25.01
C LEU A 81 -5.28 -1.98 -26.47
N ARG A 82 -4.17 -1.40 -26.96
CA ARG A 82 -4.03 -0.94 -28.36
C ARG A 82 -3.20 -1.89 -29.21
N CYS A 83 -1.99 -2.23 -28.75
CA CYS A 83 -1.02 -2.99 -29.54
C CYS A 83 -0.76 -4.41 -29.01
N THR A 84 -1.47 -4.84 -27.96
CA THR A 84 -1.33 -6.13 -27.25
C THR A 84 0.04 -6.46 -26.66
N THR A 85 1.05 -5.61 -26.88
CA THR A 85 2.39 -5.75 -26.32
C THR A 85 2.35 -5.84 -24.79
N PRO A 86 2.98 -6.86 -24.19
CA PRO A 86 3.12 -6.96 -22.73
C PRO A 86 3.91 -5.76 -22.19
N PHE A 87 3.39 -5.12 -21.14
CA PHE A 87 4.08 -4.02 -20.47
C PHE A 87 3.80 -4.02 -18.97
N TYR A 88 4.65 -3.31 -18.20
CA TYR A 88 4.46 -3.14 -16.76
C TYR A 88 3.30 -2.19 -16.47
N SER A 89 2.20 -2.74 -15.96
CA SER A 89 1.01 -1.97 -15.59
C SER A 89 1.04 -1.69 -14.09
N ALA A 90 1.39 -0.46 -13.70
CA ALA A 90 1.43 0.01 -12.31
C ALA A 90 0.10 -0.08 -11.52
N GLY A 91 -1.04 -0.26 -12.20
CA GLY A 91 -2.36 -0.37 -11.56
C GLY A 91 -3.50 -0.63 -12.57
N PRO A 92 -4.75 -0.80 -12.11
CA PRO A 92 -5.88 -1.18 -12.98
C PRO A 92 -6.20 -0.16 -14.07
N GLY A 93 -5.91 1.13 -13.87
CA GLY A 93 -6.07 2.18 -14.88
C GLY A 93 -4.90 2.29 -15.87
N ASN A 94 -3.75 1.69 -15.59
CA ASN A 94 -2.60 1.71 -16.49
C ASN A 94 -2.74 0.59 -17.53
N ARG A 95 -3.47 0.84 -18.62
CA ARG A 95 -3.87 -0.19 -19.61
C ARG A 95 -3.18 -0.09 -20.98
N PHE A 96 -2.39 0.95 -21.20
CA PHE A 96 -1.65 1.18 -22.43
C PHE A 96 -0.15 1.27 -22.13
N CYS A 97 0.69 0.71 -23.01
CA CYS A 97 2.14 0.83 -22.93
C CYS A 97 2.59 2.26 -23.23
N ASP A 98 3.81 2.62 -22.83
CA ASP A 98 4.35 3.97 -23.02
C ASP A 98 4.41 4.41 -24.51
N PRO A 99 4.81 3.56 -25.47
CA PRO A 99 4.74 3.93 -26.89
C PRO A 99 3.33 4.29 -27.38
N CYS A 100 2.31 3.56 -26.92
CA CYS A 100 0.92 3.87 -27.27
C CYS A 100 0.35 5.08 -26.54
N LYS A 101 0.93 5.50 -25.40
CA LYS A 101 0.57 6.75 -24.74
C LYS A 101 1.27 7.96 -25.34
N ASP A 102 2.46 7.76 -25.89
CA ASP A 102 3.21 8.85 -26.50
C ASP A 102 2.75 9.18 -27.93
N SER A 103 2.03 8.25 -28.58
CA SER A 103 1.49 8.46 -29.91
C SER A 103 0.50 9.62 -29.98
N SER A 104 0.46 10.27 -31.14
CA SER A 104 -0.48 11.37 -31.43
C SER A 104 -1.94 10.95 -31.29
N ASP A 105 -2.27 9.70 -31.62
CA ASP A 105 -3.60 9.14 -31.40
C ASP A 105 -4.04 9.29 -29.94
N TRP A 106 -3.21 8.90 -28.98
CA TRP A 106 -3.53 9.04 -27.56
C TRP A 106 -3.62 10.50 -27.12
N LYS A 107 -2.66 11.34 -27.55
CA LYS A 107 -2.62 12.77 -27.20
C LYS A 107 -3.81 13.56 -27.76
N ASN A 108 -4.35 13.13 -28.90
CA ASN A 108 -5.51 13.75 -29.55
C ASN A 108 -6.86 13.18 -29.07
N GLY A 109 -6.86 12.30 -28.06
CA GLY A 109 -8.08 11.70 -27.52
C GLY A 109 -8.65 10.57 -28.37
N ASN A 110 -7.86 9.98 -29.27
CA ASN A 110 -8.23 8.84 -30.10
C ASN A 110 -7.95 7.51 -29.39
N ASP A 111 -8.75 7.19 -28.38
CA ASP A 111 -8.57 6.04 -27.48
C ASP A 111 -9.13 4.71 -28.03
N HIS A 112 -9.24 4.53 -29.35
CA HIS A 112 -9.72 3.26 -29.93
C HIS A 112 -8.99 2.06 -29.31
N PHE A 113 -9.72 1.27 -28.52
CA PHE A 113 -9.23 0.06 -27.88
C PHE A 113 -9.56 -1.13 -28.77
N SER A 114 -8.59 -2.00 -28.99
CA SER A 114 -8.83 -3.24 -29.70
C SER A 114 -9.55 -4.19 -28.75
N THR A 115 -10.84 -4.42 -28.95
CA THR A 115 -11.62 -5.48 -28.24
C THR A 115 -11.25 -6.87 -28.77
N ALA A 116 -9.96 -7.14 -28.98
CA ALA A 116 -9.48 -8.44 -29.39
C ALA A 116 -9.37 -9.33 -28.13
N GLY A 117 -10.45 -10.02 -27.82
CA GLY A 117 -10.52 -10.98 -26.72
C GLY A 117 -11.93 -11.46 -26.43
N GLY A 118 -12.64 -11.92 -27.48
CA GLY A 118 -13.73 -12.87 -27.30
C GLY A 118 -13.16 -14.16 -26.71
N TYR A 119 -13.80 -14.64 -25.65
CA TYR A 119 -13.55 -15.93 -25.00
C TYR A 119 -13.84 -17.10 -25.96
#